data_AF-A0A0T6Y2R1-F1
#
_entry.id   AF-A0A0T6Y2R1-F1
#
_cell.length_a   1.000
_cell.length_b   1.000
_cell.length_c   1.000
_cell.angle_alpha   90.00
_cell.angle_beta   90.00
_cell.angle_gamma   90.00
#
_symmetry.space_group_name_H-M   'P 1'
#
loop_
_entity.id
_entity.type
_entity.pdbx_description
1 polymer ?
#
loop_
_entity_poly.entity_id
_entity_poly.type
_entity_poly.pdbx_seq_one_letter_code
_entity_poly.pdbx_strand_id
1 'polypeptide(L)'
;MDAKIAEQTKAGVFPIRLKPDDWTSGEIVWLLDVIAPSREMATTVPANFNRVAKQDAVKIHPLVARLVDAEVLQKLVRKVDDDRSSKDSSSLN
;
A
#
# COMPACT_ATOMS: atom_id res chain seq x y z
N MET A 1 -11.96 4.99 5.57
CA MET A 1 -11.44 4.56 4.25
C MET A 1 -11.07 3.08 4.20
N ASP A 2 -10.07 2.63 4.98
CA ASP A 2 -9.41 1.32 4.85
C ASP A 2 -10.35 0.12 4.71
N ALA A 3 -11.33 -0.03 5.61
CA ALA A 3 -12.28 -1.14 5.58
C ALA A 3 -13.10 -1.21 4.28
N LYS A 4 -13.51 -0.06 3.73
CA LYS A 4 -14.28 0.03 2.49
C LYS A 4 -13.45 -0.38 1.28
N ILE A 5 -12.16 -0.04 1.28
CA ILE A 5 -11.22 -0.46 0.23
C ILE A 5 -11.00 -1.97 0.35
N ALA A 6 -10.72 -2.47 1.55
CA ALA A 6 -10.50 -3.89 1.78
C ALA A 6 -11.70 -4.75 1.37
N GLU A 7 -12.93 -4.30 1.66
CA GLU A 7 -14.17 -4.97 1.24
C GLU A 7 -14.30 -5.04 -0.28
N GLN A 8 -14.13 -3.91 -0.97
CA GLN A 8 -14.21 -3.85 -2.43
C GLN A 8 -13.12 -4.68 -3.10
N THR A 9 -11.90 -4.63 -2.58
CA THR A 9 -10.78 -5.46 -3.03
C THR A 9 -11.10 -6.95 -2.87
N LYS A 10 -11.67 -7.36 -1.74
CA LYS A 10 -12.09 -8.75 -1.51
C LYS A 10 -13.20 -9.17 -2.48
N ALA A 11 -14.09 -8.26 -2.84
CA ALA A 11 -15.14 -8.46 -3.84
C ALA A 11 -14.62 -8.43 -5.30
N GLY A 12 -13.32 -8.19 -5.52
CA GLY A 12 -12.74 -8.11 -6.86
C GLY A 12 -13.13 -6.85 -7.64
N VAL A 13 -13.63 -5.82 -6.95
CA VAL A 13 -14.06 -4.57 -7.57
C VAL A 13 -12.84 -3.76 -8.00
N PHE A 14 -12.82 -3.38 -9.27
CA PHE A 14 -11.85 -2.42 -9.81
C PHE A 14 -12.53 -1.58 -10.91
N PRO A 15 -12.39 -0.23 -10.90
CA PRO A 15 -11.68 0.57 -9.91
C PRO A 15 -12.42 0.68 -8.57
N ILE A 16 -11.68 0.98 -7.49
CA ILE A 16 -12.24 1.27 -6.16
C ILE A 16 -13.09 2.54 -6.23
N ARG A 17 -14.28 2.50 -5.62
CA ARG A 17 -15.21 3.63 -5.56
C ARG A 17 -15.42 4.05 -4.11
N LEU A 18 -15.09 5.29 -3.81
CA LEU A 18 -15.31 5.91 -2.51
C LEU A 18 -16.11 7.20 -2.69
N LYS A 19 -16.87 7.58 -1.67
CA LYS A 19 -17.46 8.93 -1.59
C LYS A 19 -16.32 9.96 -1.41
N PRO A 20 -16.52 11.22 -1.80
CA PRO A 20 -15.49 12.26 -1.68
C PRO A 20 -14.83 12.31 -0.29
N ASP A 21 -15.65 12.37 0.77
CA ASP A 21 -15.15 12.46 2.15
C ASP A 21 -14.43 11.21 2.63
N ASP A 22 -14.68 10.06 1.99
CA ASP A 22 -14.02 8.81 2.36
C ASP A 22 -12.55 8.77 1.89
N TRP A 23 -12.17 9.54 0.86
CA TRP A 23 -10.81 9.51 0.29
C TRP A 23 -9.73 10.01 1.25
N THR A 24 -10.09 10.92 2.15
CA THR A 24 -9.17 11.51 3.13
C THR A 24 -9.47 11.01 4.55
N SER A 25 -10.33 9.99 4.67
CA SER A 25 -10.77 9.47 5.98
C SER A 25 -9.79 8.41 6.53
N GLY A 26 -8.91 8.84 7.44
CA GLY A 26 -8.02 7.95 8.19
C GLY A 26 -6.54 8.10 7.80
N GLU A 27 -5.70 7.23 8.37
CA GLU A 27 -4.25 7.42 8.37
C GLU A 27 -3.50 6.54 7.36
N ILE A 28 -4.15 5.50 6.82
CA ILE A 28 -3.51 4.50 5.95
C ILE A 28 -3.48 4.98 4.51
N VAL A 29 -2.28 5.11 3.95
CA VAL A 29 -2.09 5.35 2.52
C VAL A 29 -2.25 4.05 1.72
N TRP A 30 -3.04 4.11 0.65
CA TRP A 30 -3.26 3.01 -0.29
C TRP A 30 -2.69 3.33 -1.68
N LEU A 31 -1.94 2.39 -2.26
CA LEU A 31 -1.60 2.37 -3.68
C LEU A 31 -2.66 1.54 -4.43
N LEU A 32 -3.55 2.22 -5.15
CA LEU A 32 -4.72 1.60 -5.78
C LEU A 32 -4.47 1.13 -7.22
N ASP A 33 -3.78 1.97 -8.00
CA ASP A 33 -3.41 1.69 -9.38
C ASP A 33 -2.00 2.20 -9.69
N VAL A 34 -1.39 1.59 -10.69
CA VAL A 34 -0.11 2.03 -11.26
C VAL A 34 -0.28 2.00 -12.77
N ILE A 35 -0.09 3.15 -13.40
CA ILE A 35 -0.11 3.29 -14.85
C ILE A 35 1.32 3.59 -15.29
N ALA A 36 1.93 2.66 -16.01
CA ALA A 36 3.28 2.77 -16.50
C ALA A 36 3.39 2.13 -17.89
N PRO A 37 4.31 2.61 -18.76
CA PRO A 37 4.46 2.09 -20.12
C PRO A 37 5.14 0.72 -20.17
N SER A 38 5.75 0.26 -19.07
CA SER A 38 6.38 -1.05 -18.95
C SER A 38 6.24 -1.62 -17.54
N ARG A 39 6.36 -2.94 -17.42
CA ARG A 39 6.35 -3.65 -16.12
C ARG A 39 7.53 -3.28 -15.23
N GLU A 40 8.70 -3.05 -15.84
CA GLU A 40 9.89 -2.57 -15.14
C GLU A 40 9.61 -1.22 -14.49
N MET A 41 9.04 -0.27 -15.23
CA MET A 41 8.65 1.04 -14.68
C MET A 41 7.54 0.90 -13.62
N ALA A 42 6.55 0.04 -13.84
CA ALA A 42 5.51 -0.23 -12.84
C ALA A 42 6.09 -0.73 -11.52
N THR A 43 7.22 -1.45 -11.55
CA THR A 43 7.90 -2.02 -10.38
C THR A 43 8.68 -0.95 -9.58
N THR A 44 9.16 0.11 -10.25
CA THR A 44 9.87 1.22 -9.58
C THR A 44 9.01 2.04 -8.64
N VAL A 45 7.71 2.12 -8.92
CA VAL A 45 6.75 2.92 -8.15
C VAL A 45 6.54 2.31 -6.75
N PRO A 46 6.13 1.04 -6.58
CA PRO A 46 6.06 0.38 -5.29
C PRO A 46 7.38 0.47 -4.52
N ALA A 47 8.53 0.22 -5.17
CA ALA A 47 9.84 0.20 -4.52
C ALA A 47 10.20 1.52 -3.82
N ASN A 48 9.68 2.65 -4.31
CA ASN A 48 9.89 3.97 -3.72
C ASN A 48 8.63 4.55 -3.05
N PHE A 49 7.52 3.81 -3.04
CA PHE A 49 6.23 4.36 -2.65
C PHE A 49 6.22 4.87 -1.21
N ASN A 50 6.87 4.18 -0.26
CA ASN A 50 6.95 4.63 1.13
C ASN A 50 7.62 6.01 1.25
N ARG A 51 8.61 6.31 0.39
CA ARG A 51 9.25 7.64 0.36
C ARG A 51 8.29 8.71 -0.14
N VAL A 52 7.47 8.40 -1.14
CA VAL A 52 6.46 9.32 -1.70
C VAL A 52 5.31 9.52 -0.70
N ALA A 53 4.84 8.43 -0.09
CA ALA A 53 3.78 8.42 0.90
C ALA A 53 4.21 9.09 2.22
N LYS A 54 5.53 9.23 2.47
CA LYS A 54 6.12 9.72 3.73
C LYS A 54 5.57 8.96 4.95
N GLN A 55 5.24 7.69 4.75
CA GLN A 55 4.69 6.80 5.76
C GLN A 55 5.34 5.44 5.64
N ASP A 56 5.60 4.83 6.80
CA ASP A 56 6.23 3.51 6.87
C ASP A 56 5.24 2.40 6.51
N ALA A 57 3.95 2.59 6.83
CA ALA A 57 2.88 1.63 6.61
C ALA A 57 1.98 2.03 5.44
N VAL A 58 2.17 1.37 4.29
CA VAL A 58 1.32 1.51 3.10
C VAL A 58 0.61 0.20 2.79
N LYS A 59 -0.57 0.28 2.19
CA LYS A 59 -1.27 -0.88 1.62
C LYS A 59 -1.29 -0.81 0.11
N ILE A 60 -1.20 -1.97 -0.55
CA ILE A 60 -1.16 -2.07 -2.01
C ILE A 60 -2.34 -2.91 -2.48
N HIS A 61 -3.04 -2.44 -3.50
CA HIS A 61 -4.12 -3.19 -4.12
C HIS A 61 -3.58 -4.51 -4.74
N PRO A 62 -4.23 -5.67 -4.53
CA PRO A 62 -3.74 -6.96 -5.01
C PRO A 62 -3.50 -7.04 -6.53
N LEU A 63 -4.28 -6.31 -7.33
CA LEU A 63 -4.02 -6.23 -8.78
C LEU A 63 -2.69 -5.53 -9.08
N VAL A 64 -2.36 -4.45 -8.37
CA VAL A 64 -1.05 -3.78 -8.50
C VAL A 64 0.05 -4.70 -8.01
N ALA A 65 -0.14 -5.38 -6.87
CA ALA A 65 0.84 -6.33 -6.37
C ALA A 65 1.18 -7.42 -7.40
N ARG A 66 0.20 -7.92 -8.17
CA ARG A 66 0.45 -8.91 -9.24
C ARG A 66 1.29 -8.39 -10.41
N LEU A 67 1.39 -7.08 -10.59
CA LEU A 67 2.22 -6.46 -11.64
C LEU A 67 3.68 -6.31 -11.24
N VAL A 68 3.98 -6.53 -9.96
CA VAL A 68 5.29 -6.27 -9.34
C VAL A 68 5.96 -7.59 -9.03
N ASP A 69 7.27 -7.66 -9.22
CA ASP A 69 8.02 -8.88 -8.91
C ASP A 69 7.98 -9.19 -7.41
N ALA A 70 7.85 -10.48 -7.08
CA ALA A 70 7.65 -10.96 -5.72
C ALA A 70 8.77 -10.52 -4.76
N GLU A 71 10.02 -10.43 -5.25
CA GLU A 71 11.17 -9.96 -4.46
C GLU A 71 11.00 -8.49 -4.04
N VAL A 72 10.46 -7.65 -4.93
CA VAL A 72 10.22 -6.23 -4.66
C VAL A 72 9.08 -6.05 -3.66
N LEU A 73 8.02 -6.85 -3.78
CA LEU A 73 6.94 -6.87 -2.78
C LEU A 73 7.43 -7.28 -1.39
N GLN A 74 8.29 -8.30 -1.30
CA GLN A 74 8.81 -8.77 0.00
C GLN A 74 9.64 -7.71 0.72
N LYS A 75 10.44 -6.91 -0.01
CA LYS A 75 11.21 -5.80 0.58
C LYS A 75 10.30 -4.69 1.13
N LEU A 76 9.14 -4.46 0.50
CA LEU A 76 8.15 -3.50 0.98
C LEU A 76 7.42 -3.99 2.23
N VAL A 77 6.99 -5.26 2.25
CA VAL A 77 6.28 -5.84 3.40
C VAL A 77 7.20 -6.00 4.62
N ARG A 78 8.43 -6.52 4.44
CA ARG A 78 9.38 -6.68 5.56
C ARG A 78 9.72 -5.36 6.25
N LYS A 79 9.79 -4.25 5.49
CA LYS A 79 10.07 -2.93 6.07
C LYS A 79 8.93 -2.45 6.99
N VAL A 80 7.67 -2.83 6.71
CA VAL A 80 6.52 -2.50 7.55
C VAL A 80 6.55 -3.27 8.88
N ASP A 81 6.93 -4.54 8.85
CA ASP A 81 6.95 -5.39 10.06
C ASP A 81 8.10 -5.02 11.03
N ASP A 82 9.27 -4.66 10.50
CA ASP A 82 10.45 -4.26 11.29
C ASP A 82 10.23 -2.91 12.01
N ASP A 83 9.55 -1.96 11.36
CA ASP A 83 9.19 -0.66 11.96
C ASP A 83 8.09 -0.76 13.03
N ARG A 84 7.20 -1.77 12.93
CA ARG A 84 6.19 -2.03 13.96
C ARG A 84 6.81 -2.60 15.24
N SER A 85 7.77 -3.51 15.12
CA SER A 85 8.46 -4.10 16.26
C SER A 85 9.27 -3.09 17.08
N SER A 86 9.76 -2.04 16.43
CA SER A 86 10.59 -1.01 17.07
C SER A 86 9.75 0.10 17.75
N LYS A 87 8.55 0.41 17.24
CA LYS A 87 7.61 1.35 17.90
C LYS A 87 6.95 0.76 19.16
N ASP A 88 6.57 -0.51 19.17
CA ASP A 88 5.93 -1.15 20.35
C ASP A 88 6.88 -1.27 21.55
N SER A 89 8.18 -1.47 21.30
CA SER A 89 9.19 -1.58 22.35
C SER A 89 9.52 -0.24 23.02
N SER A 90 9.15 0.89 22.40
CA SER A 90 9.48 2.24 22.89
C SER A 90 8.36 2.89 23.71
N SER A 91 7.19 2.26 23.82
CA SER A 91 6.02 2.78 24.53
C SER A 91 5.82 2.21 25.94
N LEU A 92 6.78 1.43 26.45
CA LEU A 92 6.71 0.73 27.75
C LEU A 92 7.67 1.26 28.83
N ASN A 93 8.34 2.40 28.61
CA ASN A 93 9.20 3.05 29.62
C ASN A 93 8.70 4.45 30.00
#